data_AF-A0A672QE89-F1
#
_entry.id   AF-A0A672QE89-F1
#
_cell.length_a   1.000
_cell.length_b   1.000
_cell.length_c   1.000
_cell.angle_alpha   90.00
_cell.angle_beta   90.00
_cell.angle_gamma   90.00
#
_symmetry.space_group_name_H-M   'P 1'
#
loop_
_entity.id
_entity.type
_entity.pdbx_description
1 polymer ?
#
loop_
_entity_poly.entity_id
_entity_poly.type
_entity_poly.pdbx_seq_one_letter_code
_entity_poly.pdbx_strand_id
1 'polypeptide(L)'
;MTTECDPSQQWCADLLSLESMCTEERKRQGYIHELIQTEESYLEDLELALEVFYKPMAESGRLTEAEMSMIFVNWRELIMCSTKLLKALRVCKKMAGERMPVQVVGDILSSELSHMQAYIRFCSCQLNAAALLQQKTDKSPDFKLFLKKIASNYRCKGMPLSSFLLKPMQRITRYPLLIKNILENTPPTHADHANLQAALEQAEELCSQVNEGVREKENSDRLEWIQNHVLCEGVIEHLVFNSLTNCLGPRKLLHSGKLHKTKSSKELWAFLFNDFLLLTYTSKQFSSGPDKLFNPNSNAQYKMYKTPVFLNEVLVKMPSDPSSDDPVFHISHIDRVYTLKADTINERTTWVQKIKAASDHFIETEKLKREKAYQARSQKNSGIGRLLVTVLEATELKPCKPNGKSNPYCELTMGAQCYTSRHQPDTLNPKWNFNCHFFIKDLYQDVLCLTIFERDQFSPDDFLGRTEVPVATIKKDQEDKGLLVRRLLLHEVPTGEVKVRLDLQLYDQTPHL
;
A
#
# COMPACT_ATOMS: atom_id res chain seq x y z
N MET A 1 -18.74 -42.89 6.67
CA MET A 1 -18.14 -43.41 7.91
C MET A 1 -16.65 -43.57 7.65
N THR A 2 -15.90 -42.50 7.91
CA THR A 2 -14.43 -42.52 7.87
C THR A 2 -13.98 -42.58 9.31
N THR A 3 -13.44 -43.71 9.72
CA THR A 3 -12.74 -43.85 11.00
C THR A 3 -11.58 -42.86 10.99
N GLU A 4 -11.64 -41.84 11.86
CA GLU A 4 -10.51 -41.00 12.23
C GLU A 4 -9.43 -41.91 12.78
N CYS A 5 -8.43 -42.24 11.96
CA CYS A 5 -7.27 -42.98 12.42
C CYS A 5 -6.37 -41.97 13.14
N ASP A 6 -6.07 -42.22 14.42
CA ASP A 6 -5.20 -41.40 15.25
C ASP A 6 -3.82 -41.25 14.57
N PRO A 7 -3.38 -40.03 14.21
CA PRO A 7 -2.10 -39.78 13.55
C PRO A 7 -0.90 -40.35 14.32
N SER A 8 -1.04 -40.54 15.64
CA SER A 8 0.00 -41.13 16.49
C SER A 8 0.26 -42.62 16.24
N GLN A 9 -0.61 -43.34 15.52
CA GLN A 9 -0.41 -44.78 15.23
C GLN A 9 0.53 -45.05 14.04
N GLN A 10 0.82 -44.06 13.19
CA GLN A 10 1.79 -44.20 12.09
C GLN A 10 3.26 -43.99 12.53
N TRP A 11 3.47 -43.72 13.82
CA TRP A 11 4.63 -43.01 14.35
C TRP A 11 5.88 -43.85 14.63
N CYS A 12 5.76 -45.09 15.12
CA CYS A 12 6.92 -45.83 15.61
C CYS A 12 6.80 -47.31 15.28
N ALA A 13 7.79 -47.83 14.56
CA ALA A 13 7.94 -49.27 14.33
C ALA A 13 8.29 -50.07 15.61
N ASP A 14 8.34 -49.42 16.78
CA ASP A 14 8.62 -50.03 18.07
C ASP A 14 7.55 -49.63 19.10
N LEU A 15 6.58 -50.53 19.32
CA LEU A 15 5.44 -50.35 20.23
C LEU A 15 5.89 -50.03 21.68
N LEU A 16 7.07 -50.49 22.08
CA LEU A 16 7.64 -50.28 23.41
C LEU A 16 8.03 -48.82 23.68
N SER A 17 8.47 -48.07 22.66
CA SER A 17 8.79 -46.63 22.81
C SER A 17 7.51 -45.80 22.93
N LEU A 18 6.44 -46.19 22.25
CA LEU A 18 5.13 -45.52 22.28
C LEU A 18 4.42 -45.68 23.63
N GLU A 19 4.54 -46.86 24.25
CA GLU A 19 3.95 -47.17 25.55
C GLU A 19 4.65 -46.43 26.70
N SER A 20 5.92 -46.07 26.54
CA SER A 20 6.69 -45.35 27.56
C SER A 20 6.44 -43.83 27.61
N MET A 21 5.79 -43.26 26.58
CA MET A 21 5.61 -41.80 26.45
C MET A 21 4.25 -41.34 26.98
N CYS A 22 4.23 -40.17 27.64
CA CYS A 22 2.99 -39.58 28.13
C CYS A 22 2.06 -39.21 26.96
N THR A 23 0.75 -39.14 27.25
CA THR A 23 -0.27 -38.85 26.24
C THR A 23 -0.05 -37.50 25.55
N GLU A 24 0.44 -36.49 26.27
CA GLU A 24 0.73 -35.15 25.74
C GLU A 24 1.89 -35.19 24.73
N GLU A 25 3.00 -35.87 25.06
CA GLU A 25 4.14 -35.98 24.15
C GLU A 25 3.78 -36.79 22.90
N ARG A 26 2.93 -37.82 23.03
CA ARG A 26 2.40 -38.56 21.88
C ARG A 26 1.64 -37.66 20.92
N LYS A 27 0.78 -36.77 21.44
CA LYS A 27 0.06 -35.79 20.62
C LYS A 27 1.00 -34.79 19.97
N ARG A 28 1.96 -34.25 20.73
CA ARG A 28 2.98 -33.32 20.23
C ARG A 28 3.73 -33.90 19.04
N GLN A 29 4.23 -35.14 19.14
CA GLN A 29 4.92 -35.82 18.04
C GLN A 29 4.00 -36.09 16.85
N GLY A 30 2.73 -36.41 17.10
CA GLY A 30 1.71 -36.53 16.04
C GLY A 30 1.54 -35.25 15.23
N TYR A 31 1.42 -34.10 15.89
CA TYR A 31 1.28 -32.80 15.22
C TYR A 31 2.57 -32.36 14.49
N ILE A 32 3.76 -32.64 15.05
CA ILE A 32 5.04 -32.41 14.36
C ILE A 32 5.10 -33.25 13.08
N HIS A 33 4.65 -34.50 13.13
CA HIS A 33 4.62 -35.36 11.94
C HIS A 33 3.61 -34.87 10.91
N GLU A 34 2.40 -34.51 11.34
CA GLU A 34 1.37 -33.92 10.47
C GLU A 34 1.92 -32.70 9.72
N LEU A 35 2.62 -31.81 10.42
CA LEU A 35 3.28 -30.65 9.81
C LEU A 35 4.23 -31.06 8.67
N ILE A 36 5.13 -32.03 8.92
CA ILE A 36 6.13 -32.50 7.95
C ILE A 36 5.45 -33.18 6.75
N GLN A 37 4.53 -34.10 7.01
CA GLN A 37 3.83 -34.87 5.97
C GLN A 37 2.97 -33.97 5.09
N THR A 38 2.27 -33.02 5.70
CA THR A 38 1.46 -32.05 4.95
C THR A 38 2.31 -31.03 4.20
N GLU A 39 3.52 -30.71 4.66
CA GLU A 39 4.48 -29.89 3.92
C GLU A 39 5.02 -30.63 2.69
N GLU A 40 5.35 -31.91 2.84
CA GLU A 40 5.78 -32.77 1.73
C GLU A 40 4.68 -32.88 0.66
N SER A 41 3.45 -33.19 1.08
CA SER A 41 2.29 -33.25 0.16
C SER A 41 2.03 -31.90 -0.52
N TYR A 42 2.23 -30.79 0.20
CA TYR A 42 2.06 -29.45 -0.34
C TYR A 42 3.13 -29.13 -1.39
N LEU A 43 4.40 -29.43 -1.12
CA LEU A 43 5.49 -29.22 -2.08
C LEU A 43 5.29 -30.07 -3.34
N GLU A 44 4.90 -31.34 -3.20
CA GLU A 44 4.56 -32.21 -4.32
C GLU A 44 3.46 -31.62 -5.20
N ASP A 45 2.41 -31.05 -4.58
CA ASP A 45 1.34 -30.37 -5.32
C ASP A 45 1.85 -29.12 -6.08
N LEU A 46 2.78 -28.36 -5.49
CA LEU A 46 3.38 -27.20 -6.16
C LEU A 46 4.23 -27.61 -7.37
N GLU A 47 5.05 -28.64 -7.22
CA GLU A 47 5.89 -29.17 -8.30
C GLU A 47 5.03 -29.79 -9.41
N LEU A 48 3.99 -30.53 -9.03
CA LEU A 48 3.02 -31.09 -9.96
C LEU A 48 2.34 -30.00 -10.80
N ALA A 49 2.02 -28.85 -10.19
CA ALA A 49 1.44 -27.73 -10.92
C ALA A 49 2.37 -27.22 -12.05
N LEU A 50 3.69 -27.20 -11.82
CA LEU A 50 4.64 -26.85 -12.87
C LEU A 50 4.75 -27.94 -13.95
N GLU A 51 4.81 -29.20 -13.53
CA GLU A 51 5.01 -30.31 -14.45
C GLU A 51 3.82 -30.56 -15.37
N VAL A 52 2.61 -30.58 -14.80
CA VAL A 52 1.40 -31.00 -15.52
C VAL A 52 0.67 -29.82 -16.15
N PHE A 53 0.74 -28.63 -15.56
CA PHE A 53 0.03 -27.46 -16.08
C PHE A 53 0.99 -26.47 -16.74
N TYR A 54 1.96 -25.92 -16.01
CA TYR A 54 2.82 -24.84 -16.54
C TYR A 54 3.57 -25.27 -17.81
N LYS A 55 4.28 -26.40 -17.80
CA LYS A 55 5.10 -26.85 -18.94
C LYS A 55 4.24 -27.05 -20.20
N PRO A 56 3.15 -27.86 -20.19
CA PRO A 56 2.31 -27.99 -21.38
C PRO A 56 1.66 -26.68 -21.80
N MET A 57 1.22 -25.83 -20.86
CA MET A 57 0.63 -24.53 -21.19
C MET A 57 1.61 -23.62 -21.91
N ALA A 58 2.87 -23.56 -21.46
CA ALA A 58 3.94 -22.78 -22.10
C ALA A 58 4.26 -23.29 -23.51
N GLU A 59 4.43 -24.61 -23.67
CA GLU A 59 4.74 -25.24 -24.96
C GLU A 59 3.58 -25.15 -25.97
N SER A 60 2.34 -25.07 -25.47
CA SER A 60 1.15 -25.07 -26.31
C SER A 60 0.97 -23.81 -27.17
N GLY A 61 1.61 -22.69 -26.80
CA GLY A 61 1.41 -21.40 -27.45
C GLY A 61 0.00 -20.80 -27.33
N ARG A 62 -0.88 -21.37 -26.49
CA ARG A 62 -2.28 -20.93 -26.33
C ARG A 62 -2.44 -19.68 -25.46
N LEU A 63 -1.41 -19.35 -24.70
CA LEU A 63 -1.32 -18.17 -23.85
C LEU A 63 -0.02 -17.44 -24.17
N THR A 64 -0.06 -16.11 -24.07
CA THR A 64 1.14 -15.29 -24.18
C THR A 64 2.02 -15.43 -22.93
N GLU A 65 3.30 -15.08 -23.03
CA GLU A 65 4.21 -15.07 -21.87
C GLU A 65 3.70 -14.15 -20.74
N ALA A 66 3.07 -13.03 -21.09
CA ALA A 66 2.46 -12.12 -20.13
C ALA A 66 1.28 -12.77 -19.38
N GLU A 67 0.43 -13.51 -20.10
CA GLU A 67 -0.70 -14.25 -19.49
C GLU A 67 -0.20 -15.41 -18.62
N MET A 68 0.83 -16.13 -19.06
CA MET A 68 1.49 -17.16 -18.25
C MET A 68 2.08 -16.57 -16.95
N SER A 69 2.75 -15.42 -17.06
CA SER A 69 3.31 -14.69 -15.91
C SER A 69 2.23 -14.16 -14.98
N MET A 70 1.06 -13.79 -15.50
CA MET A 70 -0.08 -13.37 -14.69
C MET A 70 -0.75 -14.54 -13.94
N ILE A 71 -0.80 -15.73 -14.54
CA ILE A 71 -1.41 -16.92 -13.91
C ILE A 71 -0.50 -17.52 -12.83
N PHE A 72 0.79 -17.68 -13.12
CA PHE A 72 1.73 -18.36 -12.22
C PHE A 72 2.56 -17.40 -11.36
N VAL A 73 2.57 -16.10 -11.66
CA VAL A 73 3.24 -15.05 -10.87
C VAL A 73 4.68 -15.44 -10.55
N ASN A 74 4.98 -15.75 -9.29
CA ASN A 74 6.28 -16.17 -8.79
C ASN A 74 6.25 -17.61 -8.22
N TRP A 75 5.49 -18.52 -8.82
CA TRP A 75 5.29 -19.91 -8.35
C TRP A 75 6.59 -20.65 -8.01
N ARG A 76 7.66 -20.43 -8.78
CA ARG A 76 8.98 -21.03 -8.54
C ARG A 76 9.59 -20.59 -7.21
N GLU A 77 9.38 -19.34 -6.79
CA GLU A 77 9.84 -18.84 -5.50
C GLU A 77 9.10 -19.52 -4.34
N LEU A 78 7.80 -19.84 -4.51
CA LEU A 78 7.03 -20.59 -3.51
C LEU A 78 7.61 -22.00 -3.29
N ILE A 79 7.94 -22.68 -4.39
CA ILE A 79 8.62 -23.99 -4.33
C ILE A 79 9.96 -23.86 -3.62
N MET A 80 10.74 -22.81 -3.88
CA MET A 80 12.02 -22.59 -3.21
C MET A 80 11.85 -22.41 -1.70
N CYS A 81 10.88 -21.60 -1.25
CA CYS A 81 10.58 -21.40 0.17
C CYS A 81 10.16 -22.72 0.86
N SER A 82 9.16 -23.41 0.29
CA SER A 82 8.65 -24.67 0.83
C SER A 82 9.71 -25.79 0.83
N THR A 83 10.55 -25.85 -0.22
CA THR A 83 11.70 -26.78 -0.29
C THR A 83 12.69 -26.53 0.84
N LYS A 84 12.98 -25.26 1.16
CA LYS A 84 13.92 -24.90 2.23
C LYS A 84 13.38 -25.32 3.60
N LEU A 85 12.12 -25.02 3.88
CA LEU A 85 11.43 -25.48 5.10
C LEU A 85 11.44 -27.01 5.20
N LEU A 86 10.99 -27.72 4.18
CA LEU A 86 10.90 -29.19 4.20
C LEU A 86 12.28 -29.84 4.38
N LYS A 87 13.33 -29.29 3.76
CA LYS A 87 14.70 -29.77 3.96
C LYS A 87 15.15 -29.60 5.41
N ALA A 88 14.92 -28.43 6.01
CA ALA A 88 15.27 -28.18 7.40
C ALA A 88 14.52 -29.15 8.36
N LEU A 89 13.22 -29.34 8.13
CA LEU A 89 12.40 -30.29 8.90
C LEU A 89 12.87 -31.73 8.76
N ARG A 90 13.21 -32.18 7.54
CA ARG A 90 13.75 -33.53 7.29
C ARG A 90 15.11 -33.73 7.95
N VAL A 91 15.99 -32.73 7.92
CA VAL A 91 17.29 -32.78 8.61
C VAL A 91 17.09 -32.91 10.11
N CYS A 92 16.19 -32.11 10.71
CA CYS A 92 15.84 -32.21 12.13
C CYS A 92 15.35 -33.62 12.50
N LYS A 93 14.40 -34.17 11.74
CA LYS A 93 13.89 -35.53 11.96
C LYS A 93 15.00 -36.59 11.84
N LYS A 94 15.89 -36.44 10.86
CA LYS A 94 17.02 -37.37 10.66
C LYS A 94 18.04 -37.30 11.79
N MET A 95 18.34 -36.10 12.30
CA MET A 95 19.27 -35.91 13.43
C MET A 95 18.71 -36.45 14.74
N ALA A 96 17.40 -36.37 14.97
CA ALA A 96 16.76 -37.00 16.11
C ALA A 96 16.87 -38.55 16.04
N GLY A 97 16.81 -39.11 14.83
CA GLY A 97 16.76 -40.53 14.57
C GLY A 97 15.38 -40.95 14.06
N GLU A 98 15.34 -41.91 13.13
CA GLU A 98 14.13 -42.29 12.39
C GLU A 98 12.96 -42.67 13.31
N ARG A 99 13.28 -43.33 14.43
CA ARG A 99 12.32 -43.80 15.45
C ARG A 99 12.28 -42.95 16.72
N MET A 100 12.99 -41.82 16.74
CA MET A 100 13.10 -40.99 17.95
C MET A 100 12.20 -39.75 17.88
N PRO A 101 11.72 -39.28 19.04
CA PRO A 101 10.91 -38.07 19.13
C PRO A 101 11.74 -36.82 18.83
N VAL A 102 11.16 -35.91 18.06
CA VAL A 102 11.75 -34.61 17.74
C VAL A 102 11.72 -33.74 18.99
N GLN A 103 12.90 -33.33 19.46
CA GLN A 103 13.01 -32.51 20.67
C GLN A 103 12.65 -31.05 20.40
N VAL A 104 13.24 -30.41 19.40
CA VAL A 104 13.05 -28.97 19.11
C VAL A 104 12.73 -28.78 17.63
N VAL A 105 11.70 -27.99 17.32
CA VAL A 105 11.29 -27.67 15.93
C VAL A 105 10.88 -26.21 15.75
N GLY A 106 10.56 -25.50 16.84
CA GLY A 106 10.08 -24.12 16.79
C GLY A 106 11.11 -23.14 16.23
N ASP A 107 12.40 -23.38 16.44
CA ASP A 107 13.49 -22.55 15.93
C ASP A 107 13.56 -22.58 14.39
N ILE A 108 13.43 -23.77 13.81
CA ILE A 108 13.35 -23.98 12.35
C ILE A 108 12.14 -23.25 11.80
N LEU A 109 10.98 -23.40 12.45
CA LEU A 109 9.74 -22.77 12.01
C LEU A 109 9.85 -21.25 12.06
N SER A 110 10.32 -20.68 13.17
CA SER A 110 10.52 -19.24 13.32
C SER A 110 11.46 -18.68 12.26
N SER A 111 12.59 -19.36 12.02
CA SER A 111 13.56 -18.94 11.00
C SER A 111 12.98 -19.01 9.59
N GLU A 112 12.38 -20.13 9.19
CA GLU A 112 11.94 -20.33 7.81
C GLU A 112 10.68 -19.53 7.45
N LEU A 113 9.75 -19.31 8.40
CA LEU A 113 8.56 -18.49 8.17
C LEU A 113 8.91 -17.02 7.88
N SER A 114 9.97 -16.49 8.51
CA SER A 114 10.45 -15.12 8.24
C SER A 114 10.89 -14.91 6.77
N HIS A 115 11.18 -16.00 6.05
CA HIS A 115 11.64 -15.98 4.65
C HIS A 115 10.55 -16.33 3.63
N MET A 116 9.27 -16.36 4.03
CA MET A 116 8.14 -16.69 3.14
C MET A 116 7.46 -15.49 2.48
N GLN A 117 8.15 -14.36 2.35
CA GLN A 117 7.61 -13.12 1.76
C GLN A 117 7.13 -13.28 0.29
N ALA A 118 7.65 -14.27 -0.43
CA ALA A 118 7.20 -14.62 -1.79
C ALA A 118 5.69 -14.94 -1.86
N TYR A 119 5.08 -15.41 -0.77
CA TYR A 119 3.66 -15.72 -0.70
C TYR A 119 2.77 -14.48 -0.76
N ILE A 120 3.22 -13.34 -0.23
CA ILE A 120 2.49 -12.06 -0.31
C ILE A 120 2.28 -11.68 -1.78
N ARG A 121 3.36 -11.74 -2.57
CA ARG A 121 3.31 -11.44 -4.01
C ARG A 121 2.36 -12.39 -4.75
N PHE A 122 2.48 -13.70 -4.54
CA PHE A 122 1.61 -14.67 -5.22
C PHE A 122 0.14 -14.46 -4.85
N CYS A 123 -0.18 -14.48 -3.56
CA CYS A 123 -1.54 -14.40 -3.07
C CYS A 123 -2.20 -13.08 -3.44
N SER A 124 -1.46 -11.96 -3.43
CA SER A 124 -1.99 -10.66 -3.87
C SER A 124 -2.48 -10.67 -5.32
N CYS A 125 -1.87 -11.48 -6.19
CA CYS A 125 -2.22 -11.59 -7.60
C CYS A 125 -3.15 -12.78 -7.93
N GLN A 126 -3.42 -13.69 -7.00
CA GLN A 126 -4.08 -14.97 -7.29
C GLN A 126 -5.51 -14.81 -7.83
N LEU A 127 -6.23 -13.76 -7.41
CA LEU A 127 -7.58 -13.48 -7.89
C LEU A 127 -7.58 -13.04 -9.35
N ASN A 128 -6.59 -12.25 -9.74
CA ASN A 128 -6.38 -11.84 -11.13
C ASN A 128 -5.99 -13.04 -12.01
N ALA A 129 -5.14 -13.93 -11.50
CA ALA A 129 -4.81 -15.20 -12.15
C ALA A 129 -6.07 -16.06 -12.39
N ALA A 130 -6.90 -16.23 -11.36
CA ALA A 130 -8.14 -16.99 -11.45
C ALA A 130 -9.14 -16.36 -12.44
N ALA A 131 -9.29 -15.04 -12.43
CA ALA A 131 -10.16 -14.31 -13.35
C ALA A 131 -9.71 -14.46 -14.81
N LEU A 132 -8.40 -14.34 -15.08
CA LEU A 132 -7.84 -14.55 -16.42
C LEU A 132 -8.04 -16.00 -16.90
N LEU A 133 -7.76 -16.98 -16.04
CA LEU A 133 -7.92 -18.40 -16.36
C LEU A 133 -9.39 -18.72 -16.68
N GLN A 134 -10.33 -18.20 -15.88
CA GLN A 134 -11.76 -18.36 -16.12
C GLN A 134 -12.18 -17.68 -17.43
N GLN A 135 -11.76 -16.43 -17.65
CA GLN A 135 -12.07 -15.67 -18.88
C GLN A 135 -11.59 -16.41 -20.14
N LYS A 136 -10.36 -16.94 -20.13
CA LYS A 136 -9.81 -17.72 -21.25
C LYS A 136 -10.56 -19.03 -21.47
N THR A 137 -10.93 -19.71 -20.38
CA THR A 137 -11.71 -20.95 -20.43
C THR A 137 -13.09 -20.73 -21.02
N ASP A 138 -13.72 -19.60 -20.73
CA ASP A 138 -15.06 -19.27 -21.24
C ASP A 138 -15.03 -18.78 -22.69
N LYS A 139 -14.02 -17.98 -23.07
CA LYS A 139 -13.88 -17.41 -24.41
C LYS A 139 -13.29 -18.38 -25.43
N SER A 140 -12.48 -19.35 -25.02
CA SER A 140 -11.78 -20.28 -25.92
C SER A 140 -12.12 -21.75 -25.61
N PRO A 141 -13.01 -22.39 -26.40
CA PRO A 141 -13.34 -23.80 -26.26
C PRO A 141 -12.13 -24.74 -26.41
N ASP A 142 -11.19 -24.42 -27.32
CA ASP A 142 -9.96 -25.20 -27.50
C ASP A 142 -9.09 -25.16 -26.23
N PHE A 143 -8.91 -23.98 -25.64
CA PHE A 143 -8.16 -23.85 -24.38
C PHE A 143 -8.84 -24.61 -23.23
N LYS A 144 -10.18 -24.57 -23.15
CA LYS A 144 -10.95 -25.34 -22.17
C LYS A 144 -10.76 -26.84 -22.32
N LEU A 145 -10.79 -27.36 -23.54
CA LEU A 145 -10.54 -28.78 -23.81
C LEU A 145 -9.09 -29.17 -23.49
N PHE A 146 -8.13 -28.32 -23.86
CA PHE A 146 -6.72 -28.49 -23.53
C PHE A 146 -6.49 -28.57 -22.01
N LEU A 147 -7.02 -27.63 -21.23
CA LEU A 147 -6.92 -27.64 -19.77
C LEU A 147 -7.55 -28.89 -19.15
N LYS A 148 -8.71 -29.34 -19.66
CA LYS A 148 -9.33 -30.59 -19.21
C LYS A 148 -8.47 -31.80 -19.52
N LYS A 149 -7.82 -31.84 -20.70
CA LYS A 149 -6.95 -32.93 -21.11
C LYS A 149 -5.70 -33.03 -20.23
N ILE A 150 -5.04 -31.92 -19.92
CA ILE A 150 -3.87 -31.97 -19.03
C ILE A 150 -4.27 -32.29 -17.58
N ALA A 151 -5.44 -31.82 -17.13
CA ALA A 151 -5.97 -32.14 -15.80
C ALA A 151 -6.37 -33.63 -15.62
N SER A 152 -6.54 -34.39 -16.70
CA SER A 152 -6.84 -35.84 -16.62
C SER A 152 -5.63 -36.68 -16.22
N ASN A 153 -4.46 -36.08 -16.03
CA ASN A 153 -3.31 -36.76 -15.45
C ASN A 153 -3.68 -37.34 -14.08
N TYR A 154 -3.44 -38.64 -13.85
CA TYR A 154 -3.84 -39.32 -12.62
C TYR A 154 -3.25 -38.67 -11.36
N ARG A 155 -2.05 -38.06 -11.47
CA ARG A 155 -1.39 -37.35 -10.37
C ARG A 155 -2.20 -36.15 -9.88
N CYS A 156 -3.02 -35.55 -10.74
CA CYS A 156 -3.89 -34.43 -10.37
C CYS A 156 -5.10 -34.84 -9.51
N LYS A 157 -5.39 -36.15 -9.37
CA LYS A 157 -6.51 -36.68 -8.57
C LYS A 157 -7.87 -36.02 -8.92
N GLY A 158 -8.06 -35.67 -10.19
CA GLY A 158 -9.27 -35.00 -10.69
C GLY A 158 -9.38 -33.50 -10.38
N MET A 159 -8.36 -32.89 -9.76
CA MET A 159 -8.37 -31.46 -9.45
C MET A 159 -7.96 -30.61 -10.66
N PRO A 160 -8.69 -29.53 -10.99
CA PRO A 160 -8.29 -28.58 -12.03
C PRO A 160 -7.18 -27.63 -11.55
N LEU A 161 -6.49 -26.97 -12.47
CA LEU A 161 -5.45 -25.96 -12.17
C LEU A 161 -5.94 -24.90 -11.17
N SER A 162 -7.18 -24.43 -11.31
CA SER A 162 -7.75 -23.44 -10.38
C SER A 162 -7.71 -23.89 -8.92
N SER A 163 -7.83 -25.20 -8.65
CA SER A 163 -7.71 -25.75 -7.30
C SER A 163 -6.27 -25.74 -6.78
N PHE A 164 -5.29 -25.94 -7.65
CA PHE A 164 -3.87 -25.87 -7.26
C PHE A 164 -3.47 -24.43 -6.93
N LEU A 165 -3.94 -23.44 -7.69
CA LEU A 165 -3.66 -22.03 -7.46
C LEU A 165 -4.16 -21.49 -6.11
N LEU A 166 -5.11 -22.19 -5.46
CA LEU A 166 -5.59 -21.84 -4.11
C LEU A 166 -4.71 -22.38 -2.97
N LYS A 167 -3.87 -23.39 -3.26
CA LYS A 167 -3.08 -24.09 -2.22
C LYS A 167 -2.12 -23.18 -1.46
N PRO A 168 -1.42 -22.19 -2.07
CA PRO A 168 -0.54 -21.30 -1.32
C PRO A 168 -1.25 -20.52 -0.21
N MET A 169 -2.41 -19.91 -0.50
CA MET A 169 -3.20 -19.20 0.51
C MET A 169 -3.72 -20.15 1.61
N GLN A 170 -4.15 -21.35 1.21
CA GLN A 170 -4.57 -22.39 2.16
C GLN A 170 -3.42 -22.87 3.05
N ARG A 171 -2.18 -22.91 2.54
CA ARG A 171 -1.02 -23.34 3.33
C ARG A 171 -0.62 -22.29 4.36
N ILE A 172 -0.53 -21.02 3.94
CA ILE A 172 -0.19 -19.91 4.86
C ILE A 172 -1.16 -19.85 6.04
N THR A 173 -2.47 -19.98 5.78
CA THR A 173 -3.49 -19.95 6.84
C THR A 173 -3.47 -21.19 7.75
N ARG A 174 -2.81 -22.29 7.34
CA ARG A 174 -2.68 -23.51 8.15
C ARG A 174 -1.50 -23.50 9.11
N TYR A 175 -0.42 -22.76 8.83
CA TYR A 175 0.74 -22.73 9.73
C TYR A 175 0.39 -22.31 11.17
N PRO A 176 -0.39 -21.23 11.42
CA PRO A 176 -0.77 -20.88 12.79
C PRO A 176 -1.50 -22.02 13.52
N LEU A 177 -2.39 -22.74 12.81
CA LEU A 177 -3.16 -23.84 13.39
C LEU A 177 -2.27 -25.03 13.76
N LEU A 178 -1.37 -25.43 12.86
CA LEU A 178 -0.44 -26.54 13.07
C LEU A 178 0.54 -26.23 14.22
N ILE A 179 1.10 -25.01 14.25
CA ILE A 179 2.06 -24.60 15.28
C ILE A 179 1.36 -24.49 16.63
N LYS A 180 0.15 -23.95 16.67
CA LYS A 180 -0.67 -23.87 17.89
C LYS A 180 -0.95 -25.26 18.48
N ASN A 181 -1.30 -26.24 17.66
CA ASN A 181 -1.51 -27.62 18.14
C ASN A 181 -0.23 -28.22 18.74
N ILE A 182 0.95 -27.95 18.17
CA ILE A 182 2.24 -28.38 18.74
C ILE A 182 2.50 -27.67 20.07
N LEU A 183 2.30 -26.35 20.12
CA LEU A 183 2.52 -25.50 21.29
C LEU A 183 1.61 -25.89 22.47
N GLU A 184 0.32 -26.12 22.23
CA GLU A 184 -0.65 -26.53 23.26
C GLU A 184 -0.29 -27.89 23.90
N ASN A 185 0.47 -28.73 23.20
CA ASN A 185 0.98 -30.01 23.71
C ASN A 185 2.48 -29.93 24.10
N THR A 186 3.04 -28.72 24.24
CA THR A 186 4.44 -28.50 24.68
C THR A 186 4.43 -27.74 26.01
N PRO A 187 4.86 -28.35 27.14
CA PRO A 187 4.83 -27.71 28.46
C PRO A 187 5.65 -26.41 28.49
N PRO A 188 5.28 -25.40 29.32
CA PRO A 188 6.04 -24.15 29.44
C PRO A 188 7.50 -24.32 29.88
N THR A 189 7.82 -25.42 30.56
CA THR A 189 9.17 -25.78 30.99
C THR A 189 10.02 -26.43 29.89
N HIS A 190 9.41 -26.79 28.76
CA HIS A 190 10.08 -27.48 27.66
C HIS A 190 10.91 -26.49 26.83
N ALA A 191 12.11 -26.90 26.39
CA ALA A 191 13.06 -26.03 25.69
C ALA A 191 12.50 -25.42 24.38
N ASP A 192 11.57 -26.11 23.73
CA ASP A 192 10.95 -25.69 22.47
C ASP A 192 9.76 -24.72 22.65
N HIS A 193 9.24 -24.54 23.87
CA HIS A 193 8.01 -23.77 24.10
C HIS A 193 8.15 -22.31 23.65
N ALA A 194 9.23 -21.63 24.05
CA ALA A 194 9.49 -20.25 23.67
C ALA A 194 9.69 -20.09 22.15
N ASN A 195 10.35 -21.07 21.52
CA ASN A 195 10.58 -21.06 20.07
C ASN A 195 9.26 -21.26 19.30
N LEU A 196 8.38 -22.15 19.78
CA LEU A 196 7.07 -22.38 19.18
C LEU A 196 6.14 -21.17 19.34
N GLN A 197 6.20 -20.47 20.49
CA GLN A 197 5.48 -19.21 20.67
C GLN A 197 5.94 -18.16 19.66
N ALA A 198 7.26 -17.97 19.51
CA ALA A 198 7.81 -17.07 18.50
C ALA A 198 7.44 -17.48 17.06
N ALA A 199 7.45 -18.79 16.76
CA ALA A 199 7.05 -19.31 15.46
C ALA A 199 5.55 -19.07 15.16
N LEU A 200 4.69 -19.19 16.18
CA LEU A 200 3.26 -18.91 16.04
C LEU A 200 3.02 -17.44 15.71
N GLU A 201 3.66 -16.53 16.44
CA GLU A 201 3.60 -15.08 16.17
C GLU A 201 4.06 -14.76 14.74
N GLN A 202 5.16 -15.37 14.28
CA GLN A 202 5.63 -15.20 12.90
C GLN A 202 4.64 -15.74 11.85
N ALA A 203 3.98 -16.88 12.13
CA ALA A 203 2.98 -17.43 11.22
C ALA A 203 1.72 -16.55 11.13
N GLU A 204 1.26 -16.02 12.27
CA GLU A 204 0.12 -15.10 12.33
C GLU A 204 0.42 -13.78 11.63
N GLU A 205 1.61 -13.22 11.85
CA GLU A 205 2.07 -12.00 11.19
C GLU A 205 2.18 -12.21 9.66
N LEU A 206 2.77 -13.31 9.20
CA LEU A 206 2.83 -13.64 7.78
C LEU A 206 1.42 -13.76 7.16
N CYS A 207 0.47 -14.39 7.86
CA CYS A 207 -0.92 -14.48 7.41
C CYS A 207 -1.58 -13.10 7.31
N SER A 208 -1.33 -12.22 8.29
CA SER A 208 -1.79 -10.83 8.28
C SER A 208 -1.22 -10.07 7.07
N GLN A 209 0.09 -10.15 6.85
CA GLN A 209 0.78 -9.50 5.73
C GLN A 209 0.27 -9.98 4.37
N VAL A 210 0.04 -11.28 4.19
CA VAL A 210 -0.55 -11.83 2.96
C VAL A 210 -1.95 -11.25 2.73
N ASN A 211 -2.79 -11.20 3.77
CA ASN A 211 -4.14 -10.66 3.68
C ASN A 211 -4.16 -9.15 3.37
N GLU A 212 -3.25 -8.38 3.96
CA GLU A 212 -3.08 -6.96 3.63
C GLU A 212 -2.58 -6.79 2.19
N GLY A 213 -1.59 -7.57 1.75
CA GLY A 213 -1.09 -7.52 0.37
C GLY A 213 -2.19 -7.80 -0.67
N VAL A 214 -3.11 -8.72 -0.38
CA VAL A 214 -4.31 -8.95 -1.21
C VAL A 214 -5.20 -7.69 -1.25
N ARG A 215 -5.52 -7.10 -0.10
CA ARG A 215 -6.34 -5.89 -0.01
C ARG A 215 -5.72 -4.70 -0.75
N GLU A 216 -4.42 -4.49 -0.59
CA GLU A 216 -3.68 -3.41 -1.22
C GLU A 216 -3.63 -3.58 -2.74
N LYS A 217 -3.45 -4.81 -3.22
CA LYS A 217 -3.46 -5.11 -4.65
C LYS A 217 -4.83 -4.88 -5.28
N GLU A 218 -5.90 -5.32 -4.62
CA GLU A 218 -7.27 -5.02 -5.06
C GLU A 218 -7.55 -3.52 -5.09
N ASN A 219 -7.08 -2.78 -4.08
CA ASN A 219 -7.20 -1.33 -4.05
C ASN A 219 -6.47 -0.69 -5.24
N SER A 220 -5.20 -1.05 -5.45
CA SER A 220 -4.40 -0.54 -6.56
C SER A 220 -5.06 -0.81 -7.92
N ASP A 221 -5.55 -2.02 -8.16
CA ASP A 221 -6.21 -2.38 -9.42
C ASP A 221 -7.51 -1.58 -9.64
N ARG A 222 -8.26 -1.27 -8.57
CA ARG A 222 -9.45 -0.40 -8.65
C ARG A 222 -9.06 1.05 -8.93
N LEU A 223 -7.99 1.57 -8.33
CA LEU A 223 -7.50 2.93 -8.60
C LEU A 223 -7.01 3.08 -10.04
N GLU A 224 -6.29 2.08 -10.56
CA GLU A 224 -5.88 2.03 -11.98
C GLU A 224 -7.10 1.96 -12.91
N TRP A 225 -8.13 1.19 -12.54
CA TRP A 225 -9.36 1.19 -13.31
C TRP A 225 -10.00 2.59 -13.33
N ILE A 226 -10.09 3.26 -12.19
CA ILE A 226 -10.64 4.63 -12.10
C ILE A 226 -9.81 5.60 -12.95
N GLN A 227 -8.49 5.52 -12.90
CA GLN A 227 -7.58 6.33 -13.71
C GLN A 227 -7.87 6.24 -15.21
N ASN A 228 -8.17 5.03 -15.69
CA ASN A 228 -8.40 4.76 -17.11
C ASN A 228 -9.84 5.06 -17.58
N HIS A 229 -10.81 5.12 -16.66
CA HIS A 229 -12.25 5.23 -17.00
C HIS A 229 -12.88 6.55 -16.58
N VAL A 230 -12.24 7.32 -15.70
CA VAL A 230 -12.75 8.62 -15.24
C VAL A 230 -11.97 9.77 -15.87
N LEU A 231 -12.64 10.51 -16.75
CA LEU A 231 -12.13 11.73 -17.34
C LEU A 231 -12.24 12.89 -16.35
N CYS A 232 -11.09 13.40 -15.92
CA CYS A 232 -10.97 14.64 -15.15
C CYS A 232 -10.65 15.79 -16.12
N GLU A 233 -11.35 16.91 -16.00
CA GLU A 233 -11.19 18.09 -16.86
C GLU A 233 -10.87 19.33 -16.00
N GLY A 234 -10.15 20.31 -16.55
CA GLY A 234 -9.83 21.58 -15.90
C GLY A 234 -8.61 21.52 -14.97
N VAL A 235 -8.65 22.19 -13.83
CA VAL A 235 -7.51 22.32 -12.88
C VAL A 235 -7.01 20.98 -12.33
N ILE A 236 -7.78 19.91 -12.52
CA ILE A 236 -7.57 18.57 -11.97
C ILE A 236 -7.37 17.52 -13.09
N GLU A 237 -7.03 17.96 -14.29
CA GLU A 237 -6.80 17.09 -15.46
C GLU A 237 -5.71 16.01 -15.20
N HIS A 238 -4.83 16.24 -14.22
CA HIS A 238 -3.68 15.37 -13.93
C HIS A 238 -3.78 14.63 -12.59
N LEU A 239 -4.99 14.45 -12.05
CA LEU A 239 -5.18 13.65 -10.86
C LEU A 239 -4.72 12.21 -11.08
N VAL A 240 -3.68 11.80 -10.36
CA VAL A 240 -3.20 10.43 -10.30
C VAL A 240 -3.90 9.75 -9.12
N PHE A 241 -4.82 8.83 -9.38
CA PHE A 241 -5.60 8.16 -8.33
C PHE A 241 -4.73 7.22 -7.49
N ASN A 242 -3.89 6.42 -8.14
CA ASN A 242 -3.00 5.45 -7.51
C ASN A 242 -1.70 6.12 -7.03
N SER A 243 -1.82 7.01 -6.04
CA SER A 243 -0.72 7.82 -5.50
C SER A 243 -0.82 7.98 -3.98
N LEU A 244 0.19 8.62 -3.39
CA LEU A 244 0.11 9.11 -2.01
C LEU A 244 -0.85 10.29 -1.93
N THR A 245 -1.52 10.42 -0.79
CA THR A 245 -2.31 11.59 -0.42
C THR A 245 -1.45 12.58 0.36
N ASN A 246 -1.90 13.82 0.47
CA ASN A 246 -1.21 14.86 1.24
C ASN A 246 -1.06 14.56 2.74
N CYS A 247 -1.99 13.78 3.32
CA CYS A 247 -2.04 13.58 4.76
C CYS A 247 -1.99 12.11 5.19
N LEU A 248 -2.72 11.23 4.49
CA LEU A 248 -3.15 9.91 4.96
C LEU A 248 -2.31 8.74 4.44
N GLY A 249 -1.19 9.01 3.76
CA GLY A 249 -0.40 7.96 3.09
C GLY A 249 -1.06 7.53 1.77
N PRO A 250 -0.95 6.26 1.35
CA PRO A 250 -1.51 5.78 0.08
C PRO A 250 -3.02 6.01 -0.05
N ARG A 251 -3.48 6.43 -1.23
CA ARG A 251 -4.91 6.59 -1.51
C ARG A 251 -5.61 5.24 -1.47
N LYS A 252 -6.79 5.18 -0.84
CA LYS A 252 -7.63 3.98 -0.73
C LYS A 252 -9.04 4.28 -1.20
N LEU A 253 -9.59 3.44 -2.07
CA LEU A 253 -11.01 3.48 -2.41
C LEU A 253 -11.82 2.80 -1.29
N LEU A 254 -12.59 3.60 -0.55
CA LEU A 254 -13.36 3.15 0.61
C LEU A 254 -14.77 2.67 0.24
N HIS A 255 -15.39 3.31 -0.75
CA HIS A 255 -16.73 2.93 -1.23
C HIS A 255 -16.98 3.46 -2.64
N SER A 256 -17.87 2.80 -3.37
CA SER A 256 -18.37 3.31 -4.65
C SER A 256 -19.77 2.78 -4.94
N GLY A 257 -20.54 3.54 -5.72
CA GLY A 257 -21.93 3.21 -6.01
C GLY A 257 -22.70 4.33 -6.68
N LYS A 258 -23.94 4.02 -7.08
CA LYS A 258 -24.87 4.98 -7.66
C LYS A 258 -25.48 5.86 -6.58
N LEU A 259 -25.60 7.15 -6.87
CA LEU A 259 -26.31 8.14 -6.06
C LEU A 259 -27.14 9.04 -6.96
N HIS A 260 -28.29 9.47 -6.49
CA HIS A 260 -29.20 10.34 -7.22
C HIS A 260 -29.31 11.70 -6.54
N LYS A 261 -29.25 12.79 -7.31
CA LYS A 261 -29.56 14.12 -6.75
C LYS A 261 -31.05 14.25 -6.51
N THR A 262 -31.48 14.62 -5.30
CA THR A 262 -32.92 14.70 -4.97
C THR A 262 -33.67 15.73 -5.80
N LYS A 263 -33.08 16.90 -6.09
CA LYS A 263 -33.75 17.99 -6.82
C LYS A 263 -33.89 17.74 -8.33
N SER A 264 -32.95 17.02 -8.94
CA SER A 264 -32.89 16.86 -10.40
C SER A 264 -33.00 15.41 -10.86
N SER A 265 -33.08 14.47 -9.93
CA SER A 265 -33.02 13.01 -10.16
C SER A 265 -31.84 12.57 -11.04
N LYS A 266 -30.77 13.38 -11.10
CA LYS A 266 -29.61 13.07 -11.93
C LYS A 266 -28.86 11.90 -11.28
N GLU A 267 -28.69 10.81 -12.03
CA GLU A 267 -27.84 9.69 -11.66
C GLU A 267 -26.37 10.14 -11.69
N LEU A 268 -25.66 9.84 -10.60
CA LEU A 268 -24.24 10.06 -10.43
C LEU A 268 -23.59 8.75 -9.96
N TRP A 269 -22.36 8.54 -10.38
CA TRP A 269 -21.49 7.53 -9.78
C TRP A 269 -20.57 8.22 -8.77
N ALA A 270 -20.54 7.70 -7.55
CA ALA A 270 -19.72 8.22 -6.48
C ALA A 270 -18.56 7.28 -6.19
N PHE A 271 -17.37 7.85 -5.97
CA PHE A 271 -16.17 7.17 -5.53
C PHE A 271 -15.65 7.88 -4.29
N LEU A 272 -15.74 7.21 -3.14
CA LEU A 272 -15.20 7.69 -1.87
C LEU A 272 -13.78 7.17 -1.69
N PHE A 273 -12.83 8.09 -1.64
CA PHE A 273 -11.46 7.79 -1.24
C PHE A 273 -11.25 8.16 0.23
N ASN A 274 -10.07 7.87 0.77
CA ASN A 274 -9.71 8.27 2.14
C ASN A 274 -9.48 9.79 2.27
N ASP A 275 -9.16 10.50 1.20
CA ASP A 275 -8.86 11.94 1.18
C ASP A 275 -9.99 12.81 0.58
N PHE A 276 -10.74 12.31 -0.41
CA PHE A 276 -11.85 13.04 -1.03
C PHE A 276 -13.01 12.15 -1.51
N LEU A 277 -14.15 12.78 -1.78
CA LEU A 277 -15.29 12.20 -2.50
C LEU A 277 -15.35 12.74 -3.92
N LEU A 278 -15.35 11.84 -4.91
CA LEU A 278 -15.52 12.18 -6.32
C LEU A 278 -16.92 11.79 -6.80
N LEU A 279 -17.60 12.73 -7.46
CA LEU A 279 -18.87 12.50 -8.14
C LEU A 279 -18.67 12.58 -9.65
N THR A 280 -19.17 11.59 -10.37
CA THR A 280 -19.07 11.48 -11.82
C THR A 280 -20.44 11.21 -12.45
N TYR A 281 -20.53 11.34 -13.76
CA TYR A 281 -21.67 10.89 -14.56
C TYR A 281 -21.18 10.14 -15.79
N THR A 282 -21.99 9.21 -16.29
CA THR A 282 -21.65 8.41 -17.47
C THR A 282 -21.72 9.27 -18.73
N SER A 283 -20.64 9.31 -19.53
CA SER A 283 -20.57 10.13 -20.75
C SER A 283 -21.01 9.38 -22.01
N LYS A 284 -20.85 8.06 -22.05
CA LYS A 284 -21.27 7.17 -23.16
C LYS A 284 -21.68 5.82 -22.58
N GLN A 285 -22.90 5.37 -22.84
CA GLN A 285 -23.37 4.02 -22.51
C GLN A 285 -23.27 3.16 -23.78
N PHE A 286 -22.36 2.20 -23.81
CA PHE A 286 -22.36 1.14 -24.81
C PHE A 286 -22.79 -0.16 -24.11
N SER A 287 -24.02 -0.57 -24.42
CA SER A 287 -24.74 -1.83 -24.10
C SER A 287 -25.16 -2.18 -22.65
N SER A 288 -26.31 -2.86 -22.62
CA SER A 288 -27.20 -3.17 -21.50
C SER A 288 -26.84 -4.49 -20.81
N GLY A 289 -25.82 -4.47 -19.96
CA GLY A 289 -25.52 -5.56 -19.01
C GLY A 289 -25.74 -5.09 -17.57
N PRO A 290 -25.81 -5.99 -16.57
CA PRO A 290 -25.78 -5.57 -15.17
C PRO A 290 -24.49 -4.76 -14.91
N ASP A 291 -24.66 -3.50 -14.50
CA ASP A 291 -23.60 -2.51 -14.22
C ASP A 291 -22.67 -3.01 -13.09
N LYS A 292 -21.76 -3.94 -13.41
CA LYS A 292 -20.65 -4.27 -12.52
C LYS A 292 -19.56 -3.22 -12.69
N LEU A 293 -19.57 -2.23 -11.80
CA LEU A 293 -18.47 -1.27 -11.63
C LEU A 293 -17.16 -2.06 -11.47
N PHE A 294 -16.09 -1.67 -12.18
CA PHE A 294 -14.80 -2.37 -12.28
C PHE A 294 -14.74 -3.62 -13.19
N ASN A 295 -15.71 -3.84 -14.08
CA ASN A 295 -15.55 -4.88 -15.11
C ASN A 295 -14.43 -4.50 -16.09
N PRO A 296 -13.38 -5.34 -16.28
CA PRO A 296 -12.27 -5.05 -17.19
C PRO A 296 -12.68 -4.95 -18.67
N ASN A 297 -13.82 -5.54 -19.03
CA ASN A 297 -14.35 -5.50 -20.41
C ASN A 297 -15.37 -4.37 -20.61
N SER A 298 -15.58 -3.50 -19.61
CA SER A 298 -16.50 -2.37 -19.72
C SER A 298 -15.85 -1.25 -20.52
N ASN A 299 -16.56 -0.74 -21.53
CA ASN A 299 -16.17 0.46 -22.27
C ASN A 299 -16.82 1.73 -21.70
N ALA A 300 -17.40 1.66 -20.50
CA ALA A 300 -18.06 2.79 -19.87
C ALA A 300 -17.04 3.88 -19.52
N GLN A 301 -17.28 5.10 -20.01
CA GLN A 301 -16.50 6.28 -19.61
C GLN A 301 -17.32 7.18 -18.71
N TYR A 302 -16.68 7.61 -17.63
CA TYR A 302 -17.22 8.53 -16.64
C TYR A 302 -16.55 9.89 -16.79
N LYS A 303 -17.32 10.95 -16.59
CA LYS A 303 -16.82 12.32 -16.54
C LYS A 303 -17.04 12.89 -15.16
N MET A 304 -16.05 13.62 -14.66
CA MET A 304 -16.16 14.35 -13.40
C MET A 304 -17.37 15.29 -13.46
N TYR A 305 -18.26 15.21 -12.46
CA TYR A 305 -19.42 16.09 -12.36
C TYR A 305 -19.02 17.48 -11.85
N LYS A 306 -18.18 17.51 -10.81
CA LYS A 306 -17.68 18.70 -10.11
C LYS A 306 -16.34 18.38 -9.46
N THR A 307 -15.60 19.43 -9.07
CA THR A 307 -14.40 19.34 -8.23
C THR A 307 -14.62 18.35 -7.07
N PRO A 308 -13.65 17.44 -6.81
CA PRO A 308 -13.73 16.52 -5.69
C PRO A 308 -13.92 17.25 -4.37
N VAL A 309 -14.66 16.62 -3.46
CA VAL A 309 -14.99 17.17 -2.15
C VAL A 309 -14.02 16.61 -1.13
N PHE A 310 -13.09 17.42 -0.64
CA PHE A 310 -12.10 16.98 0.35
C PHE A 310 -12.75 16.66 1.69
N LEU A 311 -12.36 15.55 2.31
CA LEU A 311 -13.05 15.05 3.50
C LEU A 311 -12.70 15.82 4.78
N ASN A 312 -11.59 16.55 4.82
CA ASN A 312 -11.26 17.43 5.94
C ASN A 312 -12.14 18.70 6.00
N GLU A 313 -12.98 18.93 4.97
CA GLU A 313 -13.86 20.09 4.84
C GLU A 313 -15.35 19.70 4.73
N VAL A 314 -15.70 18.46 5.13
CA VAL A 314 -17.02 17.87 4.96
C VAL A 314 -17.72 17.63 6.30
N LEU A 315 -19.02 17.94 6.32
CA LEU A 315 -19.95 17.48 7.35
C LEU A 315 -21.09 16.68 6.73
N VAL A 316 -21.27 15.44 7.17
CA VAL A 316 -22.38 14.59 6.71
C VAL A 316 -23.53 14.65 7.72
N LYS A 317 -24.74 14.88 7.22
CA LYS A 317 -25.96 14.95 8.03
C LYS A 317 -27.04 14.04 7.46
N MET A 318 -27.67 13.30 8.35
CA MET A 318 -28.93 12.61 8.06
C MET A 318 -30.07 13.64 8.00
N PRO A 319 -31.18 13.33 7.31
CA PRO A 319 -32.39 14.14 7.39
C PRO A 319 -32.81 14.32 8.85
N SER A 320 -33.43 15.45 9.18
CA SER A 320 -33.86 15.79 10.54
C SER A 320 -34.87 14.79 11.13
N ASP A 321 -35.55 14.03 10.27
CA ASP A 321 -36.45 12.96 10.64
C ASP A 321 -35.80 11.58 10.37
N PRO A 322 -35.24 10.92 11.41
CA PRO A 322 -34.64 9.60 11.28
C PRO A 322 -35.65 8.48 10.98
N SER A 323 -36.97 8.74 11.08
CA SER A 323 -38.04 7.79 10.73
C SER A 323 -38.43 7.82 9.26
N SER A 324 -37.84 8.73 8.48
CA SER A 324 -38.08 8.80 7.04
C SER A 324 -37.53 7.56 6.32
N ASP A 325 -38.42 6.86 5.61
CA ASP A 325 -38.07 5.75 4.70
C ASP A 325 -37.27 6.19 3.46
N ASP A 326 -37.04 7.50 3.30
CA ASP A 326 -36.25 7.99 2.18
C ASP A 326 -34.74 7.77 2.40
N PRO A 327 -34.04 7.10 1.47
CA PRO A 327 -32.59 6.83 1.57
C PRO A 327 -31.75 8.08 1.22
N VAL A 328 -32.10 9.24 1.78
CA VAL A 328 -31.47 10.54 1.51
C VAL A 328 -30.47 10.91 2.60
N PHE A 329 -29.37 11.57 2.21
CA PHE A 329 -28.41 12.18 3.13
C PHE A 329 -27.83 13.48 2.55
N HIS A 330 -27.22 14.27 3.42
CA HIS A 330 -26.68 15.59 3.08
C HIS A 330 -25.17 15.63 3.32
N ILE A 331 -24.43 16.17 2.35
CA ILE A 331 -23.01 16.48 2.48
C ILE A 331 -22.88 18.00 2.42
N SER A 332 -22.44 18.60 3.51
CA SER A 332 -22.10 20.02 3.59
C SER A 332 -20.60 20.18 3.43
N HIS A 333 -20.19 20.78 2.32
CA HIS A 333 -18.83 21.27 2.07
C HIS A 333 -18.82 22.80 2.24
N ILE A 334 -17.66 23.41 2.47
CA ILE A 334 -17.51 24.86 2.74
C ILE A 334 -18.30 25.71 1.74
N ASP A 335 -18.20 25.39 0.45
CA ASP A 335 -18.85 26.16 -0.61
C ASP A 335 -20.25 25.67 -1.01
N ARG A 336 -20.62 24.42 -0.66
CA ARG A 336 -21.74 23.72 -1.31
C ARG A 336 -22.39 22.67 -0.42
N VAL A 337 -23.71 22.55 -0.53
CA VAL A 337 -24.47 21.44 0.05
C VAL A 337 -24.97 20.51 -1.05
N TYR A 338 -24.69 19.22 -0.88
CA TYR A 338 -25.19 18.14 -1.74
C TYR A 338 -26.29 17.38 -0.99
N THR A 339 -27.45 17.23 -1.61
CA THR A 339 -28.52 16.34 -1.15
C THR A 339 -28.58 15.14 -2.10
N LEU A 340 -28.20 13.97 -1.59
CA LEU A 340 -28.02 12.74 -2.36
C LEU A 340 -28.95 11.65 -1.83
N LYS A 341 -29.48 10.84 -2.74
CA LYS A 341 -30.34 9.68 -2.49
C LYS A 341 -29.61 8.41 -2.92
N ALA A 342 -29.44 7.47 -2.00
CA ALA A 342 -28.94 6.14 -2.29
C ALA A 342 -30.06 5.21 -2.73
N ASP A 343 -29.72 4.03 -3.27
CA ASP A 343 -30.72 3.07 -3.75
C ASP A 343 -31.47 2.38 -2.59
N THR A 344 -30.82 2.24 -1.43
CA THR A 344 -31.41 1.62 -0.23
C THR A 344 -31.03 2.38 1.04
N ILE A 345 -31.82 2.16 2.10
CA ILE A 345 -31.54 2.69 3.45
C ILE A 345 -30.19 2.17 3.97
N ASN A 346 -29.85 0.92 3.66
CA ASN A 346 -28.57 0.32 4.03
C ASN A 346 -27.41 1.02 3.32
N GLU A 347 -27.52 1.23 2.01
CA GLU A 347 -26.49 1.97 1.26
C GLU A 347 -26.33 3.40 1.76
N ARG A 348 -27.44 4.13 2.00
CA ARG A 348 -27.39 5.46 2.64
C ARG A 348 -26.58 5.41 3.94
N THR A 349 -26.87 4.44 4.80
CA THR A 349 -26.21 4.29 6.11
C THR A 349 -24.72 3.99 5.95
N THR A 350 -24.36 3.10 5.02
CA THR A 350 -22.97 2.79 4.66
C THR A 350 -22.22 4.03 4.16
N TRP A 351 -22.81 4.82 3.24
CA TRP A 351 -22.23 6.07 2.76
C TRP A 351 -21.96 7.05 3.89
N VAL A 352 -22.96 7.29 4.75
CA VAL A 352 -22.83 8.23 5.87
C VAL A 352 -21.74 7.78 6.85
N GLN A 353 -21.73 6.51 7.24
CA GLN A 353 -20.73 5.96 8.15
C GLN A 353 -19.32 6.06 7.59
N LYS A 354 -19.12 5.66 6.33
CA LYS A 354 -17.78 5.66 5.70
C LYS A 354 -17.25 7.06 5.45
N ILE A 355 -18.09 7.99 4.97
CA ILE A 355 -17.66 9.39 4.78
C ILE A 355 -17.30 10.01 6.12
N LYS A 356 -18.12 9.80 7.17
CA LYS A 356 -17.84 10.33 8.50
C LYS A 356 -16.54 9.77 9.06
N ALA A 357 -16.36 8.45 9.05
CA ALA A 357 -15.15 7.82 9.56
C ALA A 357 -13.88 8.30 8.83
N ALA A 358 -13.94 8.44 7.50
CA ALA A 358 -12.81 8.94 6.70
C ALA A 358 -12.52 10.42 6.96
N SER A 359 -13.56 11.25 7.08
CA SER A 359 -13.46 12.67 7.45
C SER A 359 -12.84 12.86 8.83
N ASP A 360 -13.35 12.15 9.84
CA ASP A 360 -12.84 12.21 11.22
C ASP A 360 -11.36 11.81 11.25
N HIS A 361 -10.99 10.72 10.56
CA HIS A 361 -9.60 10.27 10.47
C HIS A 361 -8.68 11.28 9.77
N PHE A 362 -9.14 11.92 8.69
CA PHE A 362 -8.39 12.98 8.01
C PHE A 362 -8.15 14.16 8.96
N ILE A 363 -9.21 14.68 9.58
CA ILE A 363 -9.12 15.83 10.49
C ILE A 363 -8.17 15.53 11.67
N GLU A 364 -8.27 14.35 12.27
CA GLU A 364 -7.40 13.95 13.38
C GLU A 364 -5.93 13.85 12.95
N THR A 365 -5.66 13.22 11.80
CA THR A 365 -4.30 13.06 11.28
C THR A 365 -3.68 14.42 10.94
N GLU A 366 -4.44 15.31 10.32
CA GLU A 366 -3.99 16.67 9.98
C GLU A 366 -3.70 17.49 11.24
N LYS A 367 -4.56 17.37 12.27
CA LYS A 367 -4.34 18.01 13.58
C LYS A 367 -3.04 17.52 14.23
N LEU A 368 -2.80 16.21 14.27
CA LEU A 368 -1.57 15.64 14.83
C LEU A 368 -0.31 16.10 14.08
N LYS A 369 -0.36 16.17 12.74
CA LYS A 369 0.75 16.72 11.94
C LYS A 369 1.00 18.20 12.26
N ARG A 370 -0.06 18.99 12.40
CA ARG A 370 0.04 20.43 12.74
C ARG A 370 0.61 20.66 14.13
N GLU A 371 0.21 19.85 15.12
CA GLU A 371 0.74 19.91 16.48
C GLU A 371 2.24 19.58 16.52
N LYS A 372 2.67 18.52 15.81
CA LYS A 372 4.09 18.19 15.67
C LYS A 372 4.89 19.34 15.03
N ALA A 373 4.36 19.95 13.97
CA ALA A 373 5.00 21.08 13.30
C ALA A 373 5.03 22.36 14.17
N TYR A 374 4.04 22.55 15.06
CA TYR A 374 4.04 23.67 16.01
C TYR A 374 5.06 23.44 17.14
N GLN A 375 5.12 22.23 17.70
CA GLN A 375 6.10 21.86 18.72
C GLN A 375 7.54 22.03 18.19
N ALA A 376 7.80 21.64 16.94
CA ALA A 376 9.10 21.86 16.29
C ALA A 376 9.47 23.36 16.18
N ARG A 377 8.49 24.24 15.95
CA ARG A 377 8.69 25.70 15.78
C ARG A 377 8.75 26.50 17.08
N SER A 378 8.23 25.96 18.19
CA SER A 378 8.09 26.66 19.49
C SER A 378 9.39 26.69 20.33
N GLN A 379 10.47 26.04 19.89
CA GLN A 379 11.76 26.16 20.57
C GLN A 379 12.26 27.61 20.52
N LYS A 380 12.55 28.20 21.69
CA LYS A 380 12.92 29.63 21.85
C LYS A 380 14.10 30.02 20.94
N ASN A 381 13.87 31.02 20.09
CA ASN A 381 14.87 31.61 19.20
C ASN A 381 15.77 32.59 19.97
N SER A 382 16.81 32.09 20.64
CA SER A 382 18.02 32.86 20.95
C SER A 382 19.07 32.52 19.90
N GLY A 383 19.58 33.53 19.19
CA GLY A 383 20.60 33.37 18.16
C GLY A 383 21.68 34.44 18.27
N ILE A 384 22.80 34.22 17.59
CA ILE A 384 23.94 35.14 17.47
C ILE A 384 23.77 36.17 16.33
N GLY A 385 22.66 36.10 15.59
CA GLY A 385 22.35 37.03 14.50
C GLY A 385 21.06 36.70 13.77
N ARG A 386 20.81 37.44 12.70
CA ARG A 386 19.71 37.26 11.75
C ARG A 386 20.22 37.21 10.32
N LEU A 387 19.59 36.37 9.51
CA LEU A 387 19.76 36.35 8.06
C LEU A 387 18.43 36.73 7.42
N LEU A 388 18.38 37.87 6.73
CA LEU A 388 17.26 38.25 5.87
C LEU A 388 17.48 37.64 4.48
N VAL A 389 16.51 36.83 4.05
CA VAL A 389 16.52 36.18 2.74
C VAL A 389 15.38 36.72 1.91
N THR A 390 15.68 37.19 0.69
CA THR A 390 14.66 37.51 -0.32
C THR A 390 14.84 36.60 -1.53
N VAL A 391 13.89 35.70 -1.77
CA VAL A 391 13.83 34.90 -3.00
C VAL A 391 13.15 35.73 -4.08
N LEU A 392 13.91 36.14 -5.10
CA LEU A 392 13.43 37.03 -6.14
C LEU A 392 12.65 36.24 -7.19
N GLU A 393 13.32 35.30 -7.84
CA GLU A 393 12.80 34.53 -8.97
C GLU A 393 13.55 33.20 -9.12
N ALA A 394 12.95 32.25 -9.83
CA ALA A 394 13.66 31.12 -10.41
C ALA A 394 13.49 31.13 -11.93
N THR A 395 14.40 30.47 -12.64
CA THR A 395 14.39 30.38 -14.10
C THR A 395 14.68 28.96 -14.56
N GLU A 396 14.11 28.59 -15.71
CA GLU A 396 14.34 27.29 -16.37
C GLU A 396 14.05 26.07 -15.47
N LEU A 397 13.03 26.16 -14.63
CA LEU A 397 12.60 25.02 -13.82
C LEU A 397 12.18 23.85 -14.71
N LYS A 398 12.40 22.63 -14.21
CA LYS A 398 11.92 21.41 -14.86
C LYS A 398 10.37 21.45 -14.97
N PRO A 399 9.78 21.18 -16.14
CA PRO A 399 8.34 21.03 -16.26
C PRO A 399 7.85 19.74 -15.58
N CYS A 400 6.79 19.85 -14.77
CA CYS A 400 6.17 18.69 -14.11
C CYS A 400 4.76 18.37 -14.60
N LYS A 401 4.10 19.28 -15.31
CA LYS A 401 2.77 19.04 -15.87
C LYS A 401 2.83 18.70 -17.37
N PRO A 402 1.87 17.93 -17.91
CA PRO A 402 1.74 17.65 -19.34
C PRO A 402 1.67 18.87 -20.27
N ASN A 403 1.20 20.03 -19.78
CA ASN A 403 1.22 21.29 -20.53
C ASN A 403 2.64 21.91 -20.65
N GLY A 404 3.66 21.27 -20.09
CA GLY A 404 5.05 21.75 -20.08
C GLY A 404 5.29 22.91 -19.10
N LYS A 405 4.42 23.10 -18.11
CA LYS A 405 4.53 24.13 -17.05
C LYS A 405 4.51 23.51 -15.65
N SER A 406 4.56 24.39 -14.64
CA SER A 406 4.59 24.07 -13.21
C SER A 406 3.88 25.17 -12.40
N ASN A 407 3.41 24.87 -11.19
CA ASN A 407 2.97 25.78 -10.14
C ASN A 407 4.03 25.90 -9.01
N PRO A 408 5.24 26.44 -9.27
CA PRO A 408 6.32 26.38 -8.31
C PRO A 408 6.11 27.31 -7.09
N TYR A 409 6.44 26.82 -5.92
CA TYR A 409 6.69 27.61 -4.70
C TYR A 409 8.05 27.27 -4.11
N CYS A 410 8.60 28.16 -3.29
CA CYS A 410 9.86 27.91 -2.59
C CYS A 410 9.63 27.71 -1.09
N GLU A 411 10.35 26.74 -0.53
CA GLU A 411 10.51 26.48 0.89
C GLU A 411 11.95 26.80 1.29
N LEU A 412 12.11 27.56 2.36
CA LEU A 412 13.41 27.89 2.93
C LEU A 412 13.49 27.31 4.33
N THR A 413 14.57 26.58 4.62
CA THR A 413 14.82 26.00 5.93
C THR A 413 16.22 26.32 6.45
N MET A 414 16.33 26.46 7.78
CA MET A 414 17.62 26.60 8.48
C MET A 414 17.45 26.06 9.90
N GLY A 415 17.98 24.85 10.13
CA GLY A 415 17.67 24.07 11.33
C GLY A 415 16.17 23.80 11.45
N ALA A 416 15.56 24.19 12.57
CA ALA A 416 14.12 24.00 12.82
C ALA A 416 13.22 25.10 12.22
N GLN A 417 13.80 26.15 11.64
CA GLN A 417 13.05 27.27 11.05
C GLN A 417 12.67 26.93 9.61
N CYS A 418 11.41 27.15 9.24
CA CYS A 418 10.88 26.89 7.90
C CYS A 418 9.90 27.99 7.47
N TYR A 419 10.06 28.47 6.24
CA TYR A 419 9.22 29.49 5.61
C TYR A 419 8.90 29.11 4.17
N THR A 420 7.64 29.27 3.75
CA THR A 420 7.18 28.92 2.39
C THR A 420 6.57 30.13 1.68
N SER A 421 6.87 30.28 0.38
CA SER A 421 6.22 31.29 -0.47
C SER A 421 4.84 30.83 -0.95
N ARG A 422 4.08 31.75 -1.54
CA ARG A 422 2.95 31.36 -2.40
C ARG A 422 3.47 30.69 -3.68
N HIS A 423 2.66 29.81 -4.26
CA HIS A 423 2.95 29.25 -5.58
C HIS A 423 2.65 30.26 -6.69
N GLN A 424 3.32 30.11 -7.84
CA GLN A 424 3.08 30.89 -9.05
C GLN A 424 2.52 29.95 -10.13
N PRO A 425 1.32 30.21 -10.70
CA PRO A 425 0.68 29.25 -11.59
C PRO A 425 1.32 29.21 -12.99
N ASP A 426 1.36 28.00 -13.56
CA ASP A 426 1.72 27.70 -14.96
C ASP A 426 2.97 28.42 -15.51
N THR A 427 4.05 28.41 -14.75
CA THR A 427 5.32 29.03 -15.13
C THR A 427 6.53 28.19 -14.74
N LEU A 428 7.57 28.20 -15.60
CA LEU A 428 8.90 27.67 -15.30
C LEU A 428 9.87 28.78 -14.84
N ASN A 429 9.40 30.03 -14.82
CA ASN A 429 10.18 31.21 -14.47
C ASN A 429 9.42 32.06 -13.43
N PRO A 430 9.15 31.51 -12.23
CA PRO A 430 8.36 32.20 -11.22
C PRO A 430 9.08 33.42 -10.63
N LYS A 431 8.32 34.46 -10.31
CA LYS A 431 8.79 35.64 -9.58
C LYS A 431 8.03 35.75 -8.27
N TRP A 432 8.69 35.47 -7.15
CA TRP A 432 8.04 35.46 -5.84
C TRP A 432 8.23 36.77 -5.08
N ASN A 433 9.42 37.37 -5.14
CA ASN A 433 9.82 38.47 -4.25
C ASN A 433 9.49 38.17 -2.78
N PHE A 434 9.69 36.91 -2.38
CA PHE A 434 9.35 36.39 -1.07
C PHE A 434 10.44 36.72 -0.07
N ASN A 435 10.09 37.32 1.07
CA ASN A 435 11.03 37.67 2.13
C ASN A 435 10.75 36.84 3.40
N CYS A 436 11.82 36.43 4.06
CA CYS A 436 11.77 35.80 5.38
C CYS A 436 13.07 36.08 6.14
N HIS A 437 13.05 35.94 7.45
CA HIS A 437 14.23 36.12 8.29
C HIS A 437 14.46 34.87 9.13
N PHE A 438 15.72 34.49 9.27
CA PHE A 438 16.16 33.39 10.10
C PHE A 438 17.00 33.90 11.26
N PHE A 439 16.85 33.29 12.43
CA PHE A 439 17.78 33.44 13.54
C PHE A 439 18.94 32.47 13.38
N ILE A 440 20.16 32.98 13.51
CA ILE A 440 21.38 32.19 13.38
C ILE A 440 21.76 31.70 14.76
N LYS A 441 21.92 30.39 14.93
CA LYS A 441 22.39 29.77 16.16
C LYS A 441 23.91 29.60 16.11
N ASP A 442 24.43 29.14 14.97
CA ASP A 442 25.85 28.85 14.80
C ASP A 442 26.27 29.18 13.36
N LEU A 443 27.25 30.07 13.21
CA LEU A 443 27.77 30.52 11.92
C LEU A 443 28.34 29.40 11.05
N TYR A 444 28.89 28.36 11.65
CA TYR A 444 29.61 27.28 10.97
C TYR A 444 28.74 26.04 10.75
N GLN A 445 27.71 25.84 11.58
CA GLN A 445 26.80 24.71 11.46
C GLN A 445 25.50 25.06 10.73
N ASP A 446 25.05 26.31 10.78
CA ASP A 446 23.81 26.69 10.10
C ASP A 446 24.01 26.74 8.58
N VAL A 447 23.09 26.08 7.88
CA VAL A 447 23.01 26.03 6.42
C VAL A 447 21.62 26.47 6.00
N LEU A 448 21.54 27.46 5.11
CA LEU A 448 20.30 27.85 4.47
C LEU A 448 20.01 26.87 3.34
N CYS A 449 18.93 26.12 3.45
CA CYS A 449 18.43 25.27 2.39
C CYS A 449 17.26 25.97 1.68
N LEU A 450 17.35 26.10 0.35
CA LEU A 450 16.26 26.55 -0.50
C LEU A 450 15.81 25.38 -1.37
N THR A 451 14.55 25.00 -1.24
CA THR A 451 13.93 23.96 -2.04
C THR A 451 12.76 24.53 -2.82
N ILE A 452 12.61 24.15 -4.08
CA ILE A 452 11.48 24.54 -4.91
C ILE A 452 10.62 23.30 -5.16
N PHE A 453 9.31 23.46 -5.03
CA PHE A 453 8.33 22.39 -5.15
C PHE A 453 7.21 22.78 -6.12
N GLU A 454 6.63 21.80 -6.81
CA GLU A 454 5.39 21.89 -7.57
C GLU A 454 4.20 21.74 -6.63
N ARG A 455 3.32 22.73 -6.57
CA ARG A 455 2.11 22.60 -5.76
C ARG A 455 1.12 21.61 -6.37
N ASP A 456 0.85 20.51 -5.66
CA ASP A 456 -0.19 19.54 -5.99
C ASP A 456 -1.29 19.51 -4.90
N GLN A 457 -2.55 19.56 -5.35
CA GLN A 457 -3.70 19.62 -4.47
C GLN A 457 -4.08 18.24 -3.88
N PHE A 458 -3.79 17.15 -4.59
CA PHE A 458 -4.26 15.79 -4.28
C PHE A 458 -3.13 14.84 -3.90
N SER A 459 -1.90 15.13 -4.31
CA SER A 459 -0.68 14.37 -3.98
C SER A 459 0.33 15.25 -3.28
N PRO A 460 1.33 14.66 -2.59
CA PRO A 460 2.51 15.38 -2.15
C PRO A 460 3.14 16.18 -3.30
N ASP A 461 3.62 17.37 -2.97
CA ASP A 461 4.22 18.31 -3.92
C ASP A 461 5.49 17.73 -4.57
N ASP A 462 5.63 17.83 -5.90
CA ASP A 462 6.81 17.30 -6.61
C ASP A 462 8.05 18.18 -6.40
N PHE A 463 9.20 17.54 -6.25
CA PHE A 463 10.48 18.23 -6.10
C PHE A 463 10.96 18.87 -7.43
N LEU A 464 11.23 20.17 -7.41
CA LEU A 464 11.73 20.95 -8.55
C LEU A 464 13.19 21.40 -8.39
N GLY A 465 13.88 20.96 -7.34
CA GLY A 465 15.29 21.22 -7.11
C GLY A 465 15.58 21.90 -5.79
N ARG A 466 16.82 21.78 -5.33
CA ARG A 466 17.30 22.41 -4.09
C ARG A 466 18.69 23.01 -4.22
N THR A 467 18.99 23.98 -3.37
CA THR A 467 20.33 24.51 -3.19
C THR A 467 20.59 24.80 -1.72
N GLU A 468 21.85 24.70 -1.30
CA GLU A 468 22.26 24.83 0.08
C GLU A 468 23.38 25.85 0.18
N VAL A 469 23.27 26.78 1.12
CA VAL A 469 24.22 27.87 1.32
C VAL A 469 24.62 27.93 2.79
N PRO A 470 25.84 27.47 3.15
CA PRO A 470 26.36 27.61 4.51
C PRO A 470 26.43 29.09 4.92
N VAL A 471 25.99 29.41 6.15
CA VAL A 471 25.97 30.79 6.64
C VAL A 471 27.38 31.40 6.69
N ALA A 472 28.40 30.60 7.03
CA ALA A 472 29.80 31.01 6.97
C ALA A 472 30.22 31.55 5.58
N THR A 473 29.72 30.93 4.51
CA THR A 473 29.97 31.36 3.12
C THR A 473 29.23 32.64 2.78
N ILE A 474 28.06 32.90 3.39
CA ILE A 474 27.33 34.17 3.23
C ILE A 474 28.12 35.30 3.90
N LYS A 475 28.61 35.06 5.13
CA LYS A 475 29.41 36.04 5.88
C LYS A 475 30.63 36.49 5.08
N LYS A 476 31.44 35.54 4.61
CA LYS A 476 32.65 35.82 3.84
C LYS A 476 32.35 36.67 2.59
N ASP A 477 31.32 36.28 1.84
CA ASP A 477 30.97 36.99 0.62
C ASP A 477 30.39 38.39 0.85
N GLN A 478 29.67 38.59 1.96
CA GLN A 478 29.15 39.90 2.33
C GLN A 478 30.27 40.87 2.74
N GLU A 479 31.31 40.36 3.43
CA GLU A 479 32.52 41.14 3.74
C GLU A 479 33.26 41.57 2.47
N ASP A 480 33.29 40.73 1.44
CA ASP A 480 33.97 41.02 0.17
C ASP A 480 33.18 41.95 -0.77
N LYS A 481 31.83 41.85 -0.82
CA LYS A 481 31.01 42.43 -1.90
C LYS A 481 29.81 43.26 -1.44
N GLY A 482 29.54 43.36 -0.13
CA GLY A 482 28.37 44.04 0.41
C GLY A 482 27.06 43.26 0.16
N LEU A 483 25.99 43.95 -0.25
CA LEU A 483 24.65 43.36 -0.39
C LEU A 483 24.62 42.22 -1.43
N LEU A 484 24.34 41.00 -0.99
CA LEU A 484 24.65 39.82 -1.77
C LEU A 484 23.44 39.33 -2.58
N VAL A 485 23.46 39.53 -3.90
CA VAL A 485 22.51 38.90 -4.83
C VAL A 485 23.20 37.74 -5.53
N ARG A 486 22.76 36.52 -5.28
CA ARG A 486 23.29 35.29 -5.89
C ARG A 486 22.30 34.68 -6.87
N ARG A 487 22.87 34.05 -7.90
CA ARG A 487 22.21 33.08 -8.76
C ARG A 487 22.77 31.71 -8.38
N LEU A 488 21.89 30.80 -7.97
CA LEU A 488 22.26 29.50 -7.41
C LEU A 488 21.61 28.42 -8.28
N LEU A 489 22.42 27.47 -8.76
CA LEU A 489 21.91 26.32 -9.47
C LEU A 489 21.11 25.42 -8.53
N LEU A 490 20.02 24.86 -9.05
CA LEU A 490 19.26 23.82 -8.36
C LEU A 490 19.90 22.46 -8.65
N HIS A 491 20.11 21.69 -7.59
CA HIS A 491 20.68 20.36 -7.63
C HIS A 491 19.58 19.30 -7.59
N GLU A 492 19.96 18.06 -7.95
CA GLU A 492 19.07 16.89 -8.09
C GLU A 492 17.98 17.02 -9.17
N VAL A 493 18.10 18.03 -10.01
CA VAL A 493 17.26 18.27 -11.17
C VAL A 493 18.11 18.63 -12.39
N PRO A 494 17.62 18.37 -13.62
CA PRO A 494 18.39 18.62 -14.83
C PRO A 494 18.54 20.11 -15.17
N THR A 495 17.60 20.95 -14.74
CA THR A 495 17.56 22.38 -15.03
C THR A 495 17.01 23.15 -13.84
N GLY A 496 17.33 24.44 -13.78
CA GLY A 496 16.76 25.36 -12.80
C GLY A 496 17.83 26.17 -12.07
N GLU A 497 17.56 27.47 -11.95
CA GLU A 497 18.37 28.40 -11.18
C GLU A 497 17.46 29.27 -10.32
N VAL A 498 17.88 29.58 -9.09
CA VAL A 498 17.18 30.50 -8.19
C VAL A 498 18.02 31.74 -7.91
N LYS A 499 17.39 32.91 -8.00
CA LYS A 499 18.00 34.19 -7.69
C LYS A 499 17.57 34.66 -6.31
N VAL A 500 18.53 34.81 -5.39
CA VAL A 500 18.29 35.16 -3.99
C VAL A 500 19.10 36.39 -3.59
N ARG A 501 18.54 37.21 -2.70
CA ARG A 501 19.25 38.27 -1.98
C ARG A 501 19.42 37.85 -0.53
N LEU A 502 20.63 37.97 -0.01
CA LEU A 502 21.03 37.57 1.33
C LEU A 502 21.62 38.78 2.06
N ASP A 503 21.12 39.06 3.26
CA ASP A 503 21.60 40.13 4.14
C ASP A 503 21.77 39.56 5.57
N LEU A 504 23.03 39.37 5.95
CA LEU A 504 23.45 38.82 7.24
C LEU A 504 23.73 39.95 8.23
N GLN A 505 23.11 39.88 9.41
CA GLN A 505 23.32 40.80 10.53
C GLN A 505 23.64 39.99 11.78
N LEU A 506 24.87 40.06 12.26
CA LEU A 506 25.25 39.45 13.55
C LEU A 506 24.92 40.42 14.69
N TYR A 507 24.46 39.89 15.82
CA TYR A 507 24.29 40.71 17.01
C TYR A 507 25.66 41.01 17.60
N ASP A 508 25.91 42.29 17.92
CA ASP A 508 27.14 42.68 18.58
C ASP A 508 27.27 41.91 19.90
N GLN A 509 28.34 41.11 20.02
CA GLN A 509 28.82 40.70 21.33
C GLN A 509 29.34 41.97 22.00
N THR A 510 28.52 42.59 22.82
CA THR A 510 29.02 43.61 23.75
C THR A 510 30.06 42.90 24.61
N PRO A 511 31.35 43.31 24.59
CA PRO A 511 32.29 42.76 25.53
C PRO A 511 31.82 43.18 26.91
N HIS A 512 31.40 42.22 27.73
CA HIS A 512 31.26 42.43 29.15
C HIS A 512 32.65 42.81 29.68
N LEU A 513 32.87 44.10 29.87
CA LEU A 513 34.02 44.69 30.56
C LEU A 513 34.01 44.28 32.04
#